data_AF-A0AAW8E4Q4-F1
#
_entry.id   AF-A0AAW8E4Q4-F1
#
_cell.length_a   1.000
_cell.length_b   1.000
_cell.length_c   1.000
_cell.angle_alpha   90.00
_cell.angle_beta   90.00
_cell.angle_gamma   90.00
#
_symmetry.space_group_name_H-M   'P 1'
#
loop_
_entity.id
_entity.type
_entity.pdbx_description
1 polymer ?
#
loop_
_entity_poly.entity_id
_entity_poly.type
_entity_poly.pdbx_seq_one_letter_code
_entity_poly.pdbx_strand_id
1 'polypeptide(L)'
;MTPRPPRPATAAGRAFDDRRTSHAIGTMATAFVVGGVATWYALGAARTARARPAGPADGAPLMRAPLQVVAPVDLHRYAGVWHEQARLPNRFQKQCAGPVSAEYTPQPDGTVQVRNRCVREDGNFDEAIGSARVVPVAGQPGAGRLQVRFAPAWMSWLPLVWGDYWILKLDRDYQVALVGTPDREYLWVLSRAPRLEDDALQAELDYARSLGFDTDKVVLTGR
;
A
#
# COMPACT_ATOMS: atom_id res chain seq x y z
N MET A 1 -21.10 2.08 64.57
CA MET A 1 -19.91 1.54 63.87
C MET A 1 -20.40 0.40 63.00
N THR A 2 -20.67 0.67 61.72
CA THR A 2 -21.30 -0.28 60.78
C THR A 2 -20.21 -0.78 59.83
N PRO A 3 -20.08 -2.10 59.56
CA PRO A 3 -18.99 -2.60 58.73
C PRO A 3 -19.25 -2.27 57.25
N ARG A 4 -18.18 -1.89 56.56
CA ARG A 4 -18.16 -1.53 55.14
C ARG A 4 -18.33 -2.79 54.27
N PRO A 5 -19.12 -2.76 53.18
CA PRO A 5 -19.25 -3.92 52.30
C PRO A 5 -17.95 -4.19 51.52
N PRO A 6 -17.67 -5.46 51.15
CA PRO A 6 -16.47 -5.84 50.42
C PRO A 6 -16.51 -5.39 48.95
N ARG A 7 -15.34 -5.06 48.39
CA ARG A 7 -15.16 -4.70 46.98
C ARG A 7 -15.33 -5.92 46.06
N PRO A 8 -15.89 -5.77 44.85
CA PRO A 8 -15.96 -6.85 43.87
C PRO A 8 -14.57 -7.18 43.31
N ALA A 9 -14.33 -8.48 43.11
CA ALA A 9 -13.10 -9.03 42.57
C ALA A 9 -12.92 -8.70 41.08
N THR A 10 -11.70 -8.34 40.71
CA THR A 10 -11.24 -8.09 39.34
C THR A 10 -11.36 -9.38 38.52
N ALA A 11 -12.12 -9.36 37.42
CA ALA A 11 -12.20 -10.47 36.48
C ALA A 11 -10.85 -10.67 35.79
N ALA A 12 -10.24 -11.84 36.01
CA ALA A 12 -9.04 -12.28 35.32
C ALA A 12 -9.31 -12.38 33.80
N GLY A 13 -8.40 -11.82 33.01
CA GLY A 13 -8.42 -11.90 31.55
C GLY A 13 -8.44 -13.35 31.08
N ARG A 14 -9.39 -13.68 30.20
CA ARG A 14 -9.37 -14.94 29.47
C ARG A 14 -8.21 -14.90 28.48
N ALA A 15 -7.26 -15.81 28.64
CA ALA A 15 -6.26 -16.10 27.64
C ALA A 15 -6.94 -16.51 26.32
N PHE A 16 -6.55 -15.87 25.22
CA PHE A 16 -7.05 -16.16 23.88
C PHE A 16 -6.33 -17.39 23.33
N ASP A 17 -7.12 -18.38 22.89
CA ASP A 17 -6.66 -19.67 22.39
C ASP A 17 -6.34 -19.58 20.89
N ASP A 18 -5.04 -19.61 20.56
CA ASP A 18 -4.44 -19.39 19.24
C ASP A 18 -4.50 -20.63 18.32
N ARG A 19 -5.49 -21.51 18.50
CA ARG A 19 -5.55 -22.82 17.80
C ARG A 19 -6.82 -23.07 17.01
N ARG A 20 -7.37 -22.06 16.34
CA ARG A 20 -8.43 -22.28 15.33
C ARG A 20 -8.09 -21.67 13.98
N THR A 21 -7.43 -22.53 13.20
CA THR A 21 -7.61 -22.71 11.74
C THR A 21 -7.15 -21.59 10.81
N SER A 22 -5.83 -21.52 10.61
CA SER A 22 -5.23 -21.03 9.35
C SER A 22 -5.24 -22.16 8.31
N HIS A 23 -6.10 -22.05 7.30
CA HIS A 23 -5.97 -22.85 6.08
C HIS A 23 -5.96 -21.94 4.85
N ALA A 24 -4.76 -21.90 4.25
CA ALA A 24 -4.46 -21.81 2.83
C ALA A 24 -4.99 -20.62 2.03
N ILE A 25 -4.07 -19.76 1.56
CA ILE A 25 -4.00 -19.37 0.14
C ILE A 25 -2.53 -19.26 -0.28
N GLY A 26 -2.00 -20.37 -0.79
CA GLY A 26 -0.94 -20.32 -1.79
C GLY A 26 -1.58 -20.29 -3.18
N THR A 27 -0.88 -19.68 -4.13
CA THR A 27 -0.96 -19.81 -5.61
C THR A 27 -1.32 -18.50 -6.33
N MET A 28 -0.32 -17.88 -7.00
CA MET A 28 -0.28 -17.72 -8.46
C MET A 28 0.81 -16.70 -8.86
N ALA A 29 1.90 -17.22 -9.42
CA ALA A 29 2.89 -16.50 -10.21
C ALA A 29 3.01 -17.17 -11.59
N THR A 30 2.65 -16.46 -12.65
CA THR A 30 3.00 -16.67 -14.08
C THR A 30 2.21 -15.59 -14.84
N ALA A 31 2.68 -14.91 -15.89
CA ALA A 31 3.73 -15.17 -16.85
C ALA A 31 4.16 -13.83 -17.49
N PHE A 32 5.33 -13.78 -18.15
CA PHE A 32 5.49 -13.38 -19.56
C PHE A 32 7.00 -13.34 -19.91
N VAL A 33 7.41 -14.34 -20.70
CA VAL A 33 8.66 -14.38 -21.48
C VAL A 33 8.23 -14.77 -22.89
N VAL A 34 8.68 -13.99 -23.89
CA VAL A 34 9.03 -14.29 -25.30
C VAL A 34 9.06 -12.89 -25.96
N GLY A 35 10.08 -12.41 -26.66
CA GLY A 35 11.27 -12.98 -27.29
C GLY A 35 11.54 -12.14 -28.56
N GLY A 36 12.73 -12.26 -29.16
CA GLY A 36 12.94 -11.85 -30.56
C GLY A 36 14.07 -10.85 -30.80
N VAL A 37 15.23 -11.39 -31.18
CA VAL A 37 16.35 -10.72 -31.86
C VAL A 37 15.98 -10.50 -33.34
N ALA A 38 16.28 -9.35 -33.93
CA ALA A 38 16.51 -9.22 -35.37
C ALA A 38 17.40 -8.01 -35.71
N THR A 39 18.40 -8.30 -36.54
CA THR A 39 19.55 -7.46 -36.92
C THR A 39 19.25 -6.57 -38.14
N TRP A 40 20.07 -5.53 -38.29
CA TRP A 40 20.17 -4.47 -39.31
C TRP A 40 20.19 -4.91 -40.79
N TYR A 41 19.52 -4.14 -41.67
CA TYR A 41 20.10 -3.22 -42.68
C TYR A 41 19.04 -2.78 -43.72
N ALA A 42 18.96 -1.47 -44.02
CA ALA A 42 18.79 -0.94 -45.38
C ALA A 42 18.94 0.60 -45.39
N LEU A 43 20.01 1.09 -46.02
CA LEU A 43 20.13 2.48 -46.49
C LEU A 43 19.25 2.66 -47.73
N GLY A 44 18.53 3.78 -47.82
CA GLY A 44 17.78 4.14 -49.02
C GLY A 44 17.31 5.60 -49.04
N ALA A 45 18.06 6.43 -49.77
CA ALA A 45 17.69 7.72 -50.39
C ALA A 45 16.86 8.75 -49.59
N ALA A 46 17.56 9.79 -49.11
CA ALA A 46 16.95 11.05 -48.68
C ALA A 46 16.18 11.71 -49.84
N ARG A 47 14.86 11.87 -49.68
CA ARG A 47 14.08 12.86 -50.43
C ARG A 47 13.80 14.03 -49.48
N THR A 48 14.29 15.21 -49.85
CA THR A 48 14.05 16.48 -49.17
C THR A 48 12.59 16.92 -49.37
N ALA A 49 11.68 16.33 -48.59
CA ALA A 49 10.38 16.93 -48.38
C ALA A 49 10.53 18.04 -47.33
N ARG A 50 10.16 19.27 -47.69
CA ARG A 50 9.99 20.37 -46.72
C ARG A 50 9.00 19.92 -45.66
N ALA A 51 9.50 19.55 -44.48
CA ALA A 51 8.67 19.29 -43.32
C ALA A 51 7.99 20.60 -42.91
N ARG A 52 6.65 20.63 -42.94
CA ARG A 52 5.89 21.54 -42.09
C ARG A 52 6.27 21.25 -40.63
N PRO A 53 6.35 22.25 -39.75
CA PRO A 53 6.50 21.96 -38.33
C PRO A 53 5.29 21.10 -37.93
N ALA A 54 5.56 19.85 -37.57
CA ALA A 54 4.57 19.02 -36.93
C ALA A 54 4.18 19.74 -35.64
N GLY A 55 2.89 20.07 -35.49
CA GLY A 55 2.33 20.32 -34.16
C GLY A 55 2.59 19.10 -33.27
N PRO A 56 2.50 19.25 -31.94
CA PRO A 56 2.69 18.12 -31.03
C PRO A 56 1.84 16.96 -31.51
N ALA A 57 2.47 15.82 -31.76
CA ALA A 57 1.80 14.65 -32.29
C ALA A 57 0.67 14.24 -31.34
N ASP A 58 -0.57 14.41 -31.79
CA ASP A 58 -1.78 13.93 -31.15
C ASP A 58 -1.70 12.39 -31.06
N GLY A 59 -1.10 11.86 -29.99
CA GLY A 59 -1.02 10.42 -29.79
C GLY A 59 0.26 9.88 -29.13
N ALA A 60 1.24 10.71 -28.77
CA ALA A 60 2.23 10.25 -27.80
C ALA A 60 1.49 10.00 -26.47
N PRO A 61 1.63 8.82 -25.81
CA PRO A 61 1.10 8.64 -24.48
C PRO A 61 1.63 9.80 -23.63
N LEU A 62 0.74 10.58 -23.01
CA LEU A 62 1.16 11.53 -21.99
C LEU A 62 1.85 10.69 -20.91
N MET A 63 3.18 10.62 -20.97
CA MET A 63 4.01 9.98 -19.95
C MET A 63 3.68 10.70 -18.65
N ARG A 64 2.83 10.08 -17.83
CA ARG A 64 2.40 10.65 -16.54
C ARG A 64 3.65 10.98 -15.74
N ALA A 65 3.68 12.17 -15.14
CA ALA A 65 4.82 12.61 -14.34
C ALA A 65 5.16 11.55 -13.26
N PRO A 66 6.46 11.28 -13.00
CA PRO A 66 6.84 10.36 -11.94
C PRO A 66 6.28 10.79 -10.58
N LEU A 67 5.77 9.83 -9.81
CA LEU A 67 5.32 10.12 -8.44
C LEU A 67 6.51 10.49 -7.55
N GLN A 68 6.29 11.46 -6.68
CA GLN A 68 7.20 11.78 -5.59
C GLN A 68 6.73 11.08 -4.31
N VAL A 69 7.66 10.80 -3.41
CA VAL A 69 7.38 10.24 -2.08
C VAL A 69 7.75 11.26 -1.01
N VAL A 70 7.14 11.15 0.16
CA VAL A 70 7.51 11.96 1.32
C VAL A 70 8.95 11.64 1.72
N ALA A 71 9.76 12.66 1.98
CA ALA A 71 11.10 12.52 2.53
C ALA A 71 11.42 13.70 3.46
N PRO A 72 11.94 13.46 4.69
CA PRO A 72 12.14 12.15 5.32
C PRO A 72 10.84 11.60 5.96
N VAL A 73 10.77 10.27 6.12
CA VAL A 73 9.78 9.55 6.93
C VAL A 73 10.49 8.88 8.11
N ASP A 74 10.00 9.14 9.32
CA ASP A 74 10.43 8.46 10.54
C ASP A 74 9.58 7.19 10.74
N LEU A 75 10.18 6.02 10.50
CA LEU A 75 9.48 4.74 10.61
C LEU A 75 9.09 4.37 12.04
N HIS A 76 9.75 4.93 13.07
CA HIS A 76 9.34 4.74 14.45
C HIS A 76 8.05 5.50 14.75
N ARG A 77 7.90 6.71 14.20
CA ARG A 77 6.63 7.46 14.29
C ARG A 77 5.54 6.89 13.40
N TYR A 78 5.91 6.24 12.30
CA TYR A 78 4.98 5.54 11.41
C TYR A 78 4.49 4.20 11.98
N ALA A 79 5.22 3.61 12.93
CA ALA A 79 4.88 2.35 13.58
C ALA A 79 3.50 2.36 14.27
N GLY A 80 2.98 1.19 14.59
CA GLY A 80 1.68 0.99 15.22
C GLY A 80 0.54 0.83 14.20
N VAL A 81 -0.69 0.95 14.69
CA VAL A 81 -1.90 0.64 13.93
C VAL A 81 -2.32 1.83 13.05
N TRP A 82 -2.73 1.49 11.83
CA TRP A 82 -3.42 2.35 10.88
C TRP A 82 -4.70 1.68 10.41
N HIS A 83 -5.75 2.46 10.24
CA HIS A 83 -7.05 2.03 9.76
C HIS A 83 -7.24 2.48 8.31
N GLU A 84 -7.56 1.54 7.43
CA GLU A 84 -7.89 1.84 6.05
C GLU A 84 -9.22 2.57 5.98
N GLN A 85 -9.23 3.74 5.32
CA GLN A 85 -10.41 4.57 5.12
C GLN A 85 -10.97 4.43 3.71
N ALA A 86 -10.06 4.28 2.74
CA ALA A 86 -10.40 4.03 1.36
C ALA A 86 -9.25 3.30 0.66
N ARG A 87 -9.56 2.60 -0.43
CA ARG A 87 -8.57 1.98 -1.30
C ARG A 87 -9.02 1.94 -2.74
N LEU A 88 -8.07 1.79 -3.67
CA LEU A 88 -8.42 1.28 -5.00
C LEU A 88 -8.73 -0.23 -4.92
N PRO A 89 -9.67 -0.74 -5.74
CA PRO A 89 -10.01 -2.14 -5.77
C PRO A 89 -8.78 -3.01 -6.05
N ASN A 90 -8.56 -4.01 -5.20
CA ASN A 90 -7.49 -4.97 -5.36
C ASN A 90 -7.99 -6.39 -5.11
N ARG A 91 -7.27 -7.36 -5.67
CA ARG A 91 -7.65 -8.77 -5.61
C ARG A 91 -7.46 -9.44 -4.25
N PHE A 92 -6.52 -8.96 -3.44
CA PHE A 92 -6.12 -9.60 -2.18
C PHE A 92 -6.96 -9.18 -0.97
N GLN A 93 -7.77 -8.12 -1.08
CA GLN A 93 -8.77 -7.71 -0.06
C GLN A 93 -10.22 -7.91 -0.56
N LYS A 94 -10.47 -8.78 -1.54
CA LYS A 94 -11.83 -9.02 -2.08
C LYS A 94 -12.80 -9.58 -1.05
N GLN A 95 -12.28 -10.35 -0.10
CA GLN A 95 -13.02 -11.01 0.99
C GLN A 95 -13.25 -10.10 2.20
N CYS A 96 -12.60 -8.92 2.24
CA CYS A 96 -12.75 -7.98 3.33
C CYS A 96 -14.05 -7.18 3.14
N ALA A 97 -14.98 -7.35 4.08
CA ALA A 97 -16.31 -6.74 4.04
C ALA A 97 -16.55 -5.72 5.17
N GLY A 98 -15.65 -5.65 6.15
CA GLY A 98 -15.72 -4.68 7.25
C GLY A 98 -14.42 -3.91 7.45
N PRO A 99 -14.16 -3.40 8.67
CA PRO A 99 -12.97 -2.63 8.98
C PRO A 99 -11.69 -3.37 8.63
N VAL A 100 -10.73 -2.64 8.08
CA VAL A 100 -9.39 -3.12 7.74
C VAL A 100 -8.35 -2.30 8.49
N SER A 101 -7.34 -2.96 9.03
CA SER A 101 -6.20 -2.31 9.70
C SER A 101 -4.88 -2.90 9.25
N ALA A 102 -3.84 -2.06 9.23
CA ALA A 102 -2.44 -2.43 9.04
C ALA A 102 -1.65 -2.00 10.29
N GLU A 103 -0.92 -2.93 10.89
CA GLU A 103 -0.03 -2.67 12.02
C GLU A 103 1.43 -2.81 11.57
N TYR A 104 2.23 -1.78 11.85
CA TYR A 104 3.63 -1.72 11.46
C TYR A 104 4.55 -1.81 12.67
N THR A 105 5.45 -2.79 12.68
CA THR A 105 6.38 -3.03 13.81
C THR A 105 7.82 -3.04 13.32
N PRO A 106 8.62 -1.98 13.57
CA PRO A 106 10.04 -1.96 13.25
C PRO A 106 10.79 -3.14 13.87
N GLN A 107 11.71 -3.73 13.11
CA GLN A 107 12.48 -4.90 13.51
C GLN A 107 13.97 -4.55 13.71
N PRO A 108 14.72 -5.34 14.51
CA PRO A 108 16.15 -5.09 14.76
C PRO A 108 17.03 -5.14 13.50
N ASP A 109 16.60 -5.84 12.45
CA ASP A 109 17.31 -5.96 11.17
C ASP A 109 17.04 -4.78 10.21
N GLY A 110 16.28 -3.77 10.67
CA GLY A 110 15.91 -2.59 9.87
C GLY A 110 14.71 -2.81 8.94
N THR A 111 14.11 -4.00 8.92
CA THR A 111 12.83 -4.22 8.26
C THR A 111 11.66 -3.77 9.15
N VAL A 112 10.46 -3.77 8.59
CA VAL A 112 9.22 -3.50 9.34
C VAL A 112 8.28 -4.68 9.13
N GLN A 113 7.85 -5.34 10.20
CA GLN A 113 6.77 -6.31 10.11
C GLN A 113 5.47 -5.58 9.77
N VAL A 114 4.69 -6.15 8.86
CA VAL A 114 3.38 -5.63 8.47
C VAL A 114 2.33 -6.68 8.82
N ARG A 115 1.36 -6.33 9.65
CA ARG A 115 0.22 -7.19 9.95
C ARG A 115 -1.06 -6.55 9.47
N ASN A 116 -1.64 -7.11 8.41
CA ASN A 116 -2.94 -6.70 7.89
C ASN A 116 -4.05 -7.57 8.47
N ARG A 117 -5.15 -6.96 8.87
CA ARG A 117 -6.32 -7.66 9.40
C ARG A 117 -7.60 -7.05 8.85
N CYS A 118 -8.57 -7.87 8.46
CA CYS A 118 -9.89 -7.41 8.05
C CYS A 118 -11.02 -8.31 8.55
N VAL A 119 -12.22 -7.74 8.68
CA VAL A 119 -13.46 -8.50 8.92
C VAL A 119 -14.01 -9.00 7.59
N ARG A 120 -14.44 -10.26 7.55
CA ARG A 120 -15.19 -10.88 6.43
C ARG A 120 -16.70 -10.81 6.68
N GLU A 121 -17.50 -11.12 5.67
CA GLU A 121 -18.98 -11.09 5.77
C GLU A 121 -19.54 -12.01 6.87
N ASP A 122 -18.86 -13.13 7.15
CA ASP A 122 -19.22 -14.08 8.20
C ASP A 122 -18.88 -13.60 9.63
N GLY A 123 -18.33 -12.40 9.77
CA GLY A 123 -17.89 -11.82 11.04
C GLY A 123 -16.55 -12.36 11.56
N ASN A 124 -15.96 -13.35 10.89
CA ASN A 124 -14.60 -13.79 11.18
C ASN A 124 -13.59 -12.80 10.64
N PHE A 125 -12.35 -12.88 11.13
CA PHE A 125 -11.26 -12.05 10.66
C PHE A 125 -10.31 -12.84 9.76
N ASP A 126 -9.80 -12.17 8.74
CA ASP A 126 -8.67 -12.61 7.94
C ASP A 126 -7.42 -11.83 8.33
N GLU A 127 -6.26 -12.49 8.28
CA GLU A 127 -4.98 -11.92 8.70
C GLU A 127 -3.84 -12.32 7.77
N ALA A 128 -3.00 -11.33 7.43
CA ALA A 128 -1.79 -11.53 6.66
C ALA A 128 -0.60 -10.85 7.34
N ILE A 129 0.47 -11.63 7.57
CA ILE A 129 1.74 -11.14 8.12
C ILE A 129 2.77 -11.07 7.01
N GLY A 130 3.42 -9.92 6.89
CA GLY A 130 4.44 -9.62 5.90
C GLY A 130 5.61 -8.85 6.48
N SER A 131 6.52 -8.44 5.59
CA SER A 131 7.71 -7.66 5.91
C SER A 131 7.87 -6.57 4.86
N ALA A 132 8.26 -5.38 5.31
CA ALA A 132 8.58 -4.23 4.49
C ALA A 132 10.05 -3.86 4.64
N ARG A 133 10.64 -3.34 3.56
CA ARG A 133 11.99 -2.78 3.54
C ARG A 133 12.02 -1.43 2.83
N VAL A 134 12.89 -0.54 3.28
CA VAL A 134 13.13 0.75 2.61
C VAL A 134 13.91 0.51 1.33
N VAL A 135 13.50 1.19 0.25
CA VAL A 135 14.25 1.26 -1.00
C VAL A 135 14.95 2.62 -1.06
N PRO A 136 16.29 2.67 -1.04
CA PRO A 136 17.02 3.94 -1.09
C PRO A 136 16.68 4.77 -2.33
N VAL A 137 16.54 6.08 -2.13
CA VAL A 137 16.37 7.07 -3.20
C VAL A 137 17.57 8.01 -3.17
N ALA A 138 18.29 8.10 -4.29
CA ALA A 138 19.48 8.94 -4.39
C ALA A 138 19.13 10.40 -4.08
N GLY A 139 19.87 11.00 -3.14
CA GLY A 139 19.64 12.39 -2.70
C GLY A 139 18.42 12.62 -1.81
N GLN A 140 17.68 11.57 -1.41
CA GLN A 140 16.52 11.68 -0.53
C GLN A 140 16.64 10.69 0.65
N PRO A 141 17.47 10.99 1.65
CA PRO A 141 17.59 10.15 2.85
C PRO A 141 16.24 10.05 3.57
N GLY A 142 15.88 8.83 3.97
CA GLY A 142 14.60 8.58 4.65
C GLY A 142 13.38 8.71 3.75
N ALA A 143 13.52 8.64 2.42
CA ALA A 143 12.37 8.63 1.52
C ALA A 143 11.38 7.50 1.88
N GLY A 144 10.10 7.83 1.89
CA GLY A 144 8.97 6.91 2.13
C GLY A 144 8.70 5.94 0.98
N ARG A 145 9.76 5.45 0.33
CA ARG A 145 9.71 4.45 -0.72
C ARG A 145 10.06 3.09 -0.12
N LEU A 146 9.08 2.20 -0.05
CA LEU A 146 9.24 0.87 0.51
C LEU A 146 8.82 -0.20 -0.48
N GLN A 147 9.24 -1.43 -0.18
CA GLN A 147 8.70 -2.64 -0.77
C GLN A 147 8.17 -3.54 0.32
N VAL A 148 7.02 -4.16 0.10
CA VAL A 148 6.33 -5.08 1.02
C VAL A 148 6.26 -6.49 0.44
N ARG A 149 6.31 -7.50 1.30
CA ARG A 149 6.24 -8.92 0.93
C ARG A 149 5.41 -9.69 1.95
N PHE A 150 4.45 -10.45 1.44
CA PHE A 150 3.60 -11.38 2.24
C PHE A 150 3.89 -12.87 1.94
N ALA A 151 4.85 -13.15 1.04
CA ALA A 151 5.32 -14.51 0.78
C ALA A 151 6.14 -15.06 1.98
N PRO A 152 6.51 -16.36 2.01
CA PRO A 152 7.45 -16.90 2.99
C PRO A 152 8.86 -16.28 2.90
N ALA A 153 9.55 -16.16 4.05
CA ALA A 153 10.86 -15.50 4.16
C ALA A 153 11.94 -16.08 3.24
N TRP A 154 11.91 -17.40 3.02
CA TRP A 154 12.86 -18.07 2.12
C TRP A 154 12.70 -17.67 0.65
N MET A 155 11.58 -17.04 0.25
CA MET A 155 11.37 -16.48 -1.09
C MET A 155 11.85 -15.02 -1.22
N SER A 156 12.43 -14.41 -0.19
CA SER A 156 12.79 -12.98 -0.20
C SER A 156 13.81 -12.59 -1.26
N TRP A 157 14.56 -13.55 -1.80
CA TRP A 157 15.53 -13.35 -2.89
C TRP A 157 14.88 -13.11 -4.25
N LEU A 158 13.60 -13.46 -4.41
CA LEU A 158 12.86 -13.26 -5.67
C LEU A 158 12.30 -11.83 -5.71
N PRO A 159 12.68 -10.98 -6.68
CA PRO A 159 12.15 -9.62 -6.76
C PRO A 159 10.62 -9.58 -6.94
N LEU A 160 10.04 -10.58 -7.60
CA LEU A 160 8.62 -10.64 -7.95
C LEU A 160 7.68 -10.79 -6.73
N VAL A 161 8.21 -11.17 -5.56
CA VAL A 161 7.39 -11.28 -4.33
C VAL A 161 7.29 -9.98 -3.55
N TRP A 162 8.00 -8.94 -4.00
CA TRP A 162 7.99 -7.61 -3.40
C TRP A 162 7.07 -6.68 -4.20
N GLY A 163 6.06 -6.12 -3.54
CA GLY A 163 5.20 -5.07 -4.09
C GLY A 163 5.66 -3.69 -3.61
N ASP A 164 5.45 -2.67 -4.44
CA ASP A 164 5.73 -1.28 -4.05
C ASP A 164 4.76 -0.79 -2.96
N TYR A 165 5.29 -0.01 -2.02
CA TYR A 165 4.53 0.71 -1.00
C TYR A 165 5.15 2.10 -0.85
N TRP A 166 4.55 3.11 -1.47
CA TRP A 166 5.10 4.45 -1.52
C TRP A 166 4.21 5.41 -0.73
N ILE A 167 4.77 6.08 0.27
CA ILE A 167 4.09 7.11 1.06
C ILE A 167 4.13 8.41 0.25
N LEU A 168 3.00 8.77 -0.35
CA LEU A 168 2.84 9.88 -1.28
C LEU A 168 2.51 11.20 -0.58
N LYS A 169 1.83 11.09 0.57
CA LYS A 169 1.53 12.20 1.48
C LYS A 169 1.42 11.67 2.89
N LEU A 170 1.89 12.46 3.85
CA LEU A 170 1.87 12.16 5.27
C LEU A 170 1.76 13.49 6.01
N ASP A 171 0.81 13.60 6.92
CA ASP A 171 0.68 14.79 7.75
C ASP A 171 1.80 14.87 8.80
N ARG A 172 2.02 16.07 9.36
CA ARG A 172 3.11 16.33 10.30
C ARG A 172 3.04 15.47 11.57
N ASP A 173 1.83 15.10 11.98
CA ASP A 173 1.56 14.39 13.23
C ASP A 173 1.36 12.88 13.03
N TYR A 174 1.54 12.39 11.80
CA TYR A 174 1.46 10.96 11.44
C TYR A 174 0.07 10.38 11.77
N GLN A 175 -0.98 11.18 11.56
CA GLN A 175 -2.38 10.84 11.75
C GLN A 175 -3.05 10.35 10.46
N VAL A 176 -2.62 10.84 9.30
CA VAL A 176 -3.21 10.51 7.99
C VAL A 176 -2.08 10.30 6.97
N ALA A 177 -2.16 9.19 6.24
CA ALA A 177 -1.20 8.84 5.19
C ALA A 177 -1.93 8.47 3.90
N LEU A 178 -1.40 8.97 2.78
CA LEU A 178 -1.75 8.50 1.45
C LEU A 178 -0.63 7.62 0.92
N VAL A 179 -0.98 6.39 0.57
CA VAL A 179 -0.04 5.38 0.08
C VAL A 179 -0.48 4.89 -1.28
N GLY A 180 0.46 4.65 -2.19
CA GLY A 180 0.14 4.03 -3.48
C GLY A 180 1.33 3.35 -4.14
N THR A 181 1.13 2.96 -5.40
CA THR A 181 2.15 2.35 -6.27
C THR A 181 2.50 3.26 -7.45
N PRO A 182 3.72 3.16 -8.03
CA PRO A 182 4.17 4.04 -9.11
C PRO A 182 3.32 3.97 -10.38
N ASP A 183 2.73 2.80 -10.67
CA ASP A 183 1.81 2.56 -11.79
C ASP A 183 0.40 3.13 -11.58
N ARG A 184 0.09 3.55 -10.34
CA ARG A 184 -1.22 4.05 -9.88
C ARG A 184 -2.34 3.04 -9.89
N GLU A 185 -2.01 1.76 -9.88
CA GLU A 185 -3.01 0.68 -9.81
C GLU A 185 -3.50 0.44 -8.37
N TYR A 186 -2.70 0.80 -7.37
CA TYR A 186 -3.04 0.65 -5.97
C TYR A 186 -2.91 1.95 -5.19
N LEU A 187 -3.90 2.21 -4.33
CA LEU A 187 -4.00 3.38 -3.47
C LEU A 187 -4.63 2.96 -2.15
N TRP A 188 -4.18 3.57 -1.06
CA TRP A 188 -4.80 3.49 0.26
C TRP A 188 -4.77 4.85 0.94
N VAL A 189 -5.89 5.23 1.56
CA VAL A 189 -5.93 6.28 2.57
C VAL A 189 -5.96 5.61 3.93
N LEU A 190 -4.96 5.93 4.75
CA LEU A 190 -4.78 5.36 6.09
C LEU A 190 -4.94 6.46 7.14
N SER A 191 -5.56 6.10 8.27
CA SER A 191 -5.76 7.01 9.40
C SER A 191 -5.42 6.32 10.73
N ARG A 192 -4.89 7.06 11.70
CA ARG A 192 -4.75 6.57 13.09
C ARG A 192 -6.09 6.44 13.79
N ALA A 193 -7.04 7.31 13.45
CA ALA A 193 -8.42 7.18 13.91
C ALA A 193 -9.14 6.09 13.10
N PRO A 194 -9.99 5.25 13.71
CA PRO A 194 -10.78 4.24 13.00
C PRO A 194 -11.66 4.80 11.89
N ARG A 195 -12.14 6.04 12.06
CA ARG A 195 -12.94 6.77 11.07
C ARG A 195 -12.37 8.17 10.89
N LEU A 196 -12.10 8.52 9.64
CA LEU A 196 -11.70 9.86 9.23
C LEU A 196 -12.93 10.68 8.84
N GLU A 197 -12.93 11.97 9.18
CA GLU A 197 -13.97 12.91 8.75
C GLU A 197 -14.05 12.99 7.22
N ASP A 198 -15.25 13.17 6.68
CA ASP A 198 -15.50 13.08 5.24
C ASP A 198 -14.71 14.13 4.43
N ASP A 199 -14.64 15.37 4.93
CA ASP A 199 -13.85 16.44 4.28
C ASP A 199 -12.36 16.10 4.24
N ALA A 200 -11.82 15.49 5.31
CA ALA A 200 -10.43 15.09 5.38
C ALA A 200 -10.14 13.92 4.42
N LEU A 201 -11.04 12.92 4.34
CA LEU A 201 -10.90 11.86 3.35
C LEU A 201 -10.96 12.41 1.92
N GLN A 202 -11.91 13.30 1.65
CA GLN A 202 -12.08 13.89 0.31
C GLN A 202 -10.83 14.67 -0.09
N ALA A 203 -10.21 15.41 0.82
CA ALA A 203 -8.95 16.11 0.56
C ALA A 203 -7.80 15.15 0.20
N GLU A 204 -7.71 13.96 0.81
CA GLU A 204 -6.73 12.95 0.42
C GLU A 204 -7.02 12.36 -0.97
N LEU A 205 -8.29 12.11 -1.29
CA LEU A 205 -8.71 11.61 -2.59
C LEU A 205 -8.49 12.66 -3.70
N ASP A 206 -8.75 13.93 -3.45
CA ASP A 206 -8.52 14.99 -4.43
C ASP A 206 -7.02 15.16 -4.71
N TYR A 207 -6.19 15.06 -3.67
CA TYR A 207 -4.73 15.02 -3.86
C TYR A 207 -4.30 13.78 -4.66
N ALA A 208 -4.82 12.59 -4.36
CA ALA A 208 -4.56 11.39 -5.15
C ALA A 208 -5.00 11.54 -6.61
N ARG A 209 -6.16 12.15 -6.87
CA ARG A 209 -6.63 12.45 -8.23
C ARG A 209 -5.66 13.36 -8.97
N SER A 210 -5.12 14.38 -8.31
CA SER A 210 -4.10 15.28 -8.88
C SER A 210 -2.81 14.55 -9.28
N LEU A 211 -2.49 13.44 -8.60
CA LEU A 211 -1.36 12.58 -8.92
C LEU A 211 -1.66 11.59 -10.07
N GLY A 212 -2.90 11.52 -10.53
CA GLY A 212 -3.34 10.68 -11.65
C GLY A 212 -3.87 9.31 -11.26
N PHE A 213 -4.29 9.13 -10.00
CA PHE A 213 -5.05 7.95 -9.56
C PHE A 213 -6.52 8.09 -9.98
N ASP A 214 -7.16 6.96 -10.32
CA ASP A 214 -8.57 6.91 -10.70
C ASP A 214 -9.46 6.81 -9.45
N THR A 215 -9.57 7.93 -8.73
CA THR A 215 -10.23 7.96 -7.42
C THR A 215 -11.75 7.77 -7.50
N ASP A 216 -12.34 7.75 -8.69
CA ASP A 216 -13.77 7.48 -8.86
C ASP A 216 -14.08 5.99 -8.65
N LYS A 217 -13.06 5.12 -8.65
CA LYS A 217 -13.16 3.68 -8.40
C LYS A 217 -12.93 3.28 -6.95
N VAL A 218 -12.66 4.22 -6.04
CA VAL A 218 -12.28 3.87 -4.66
C VAL A 218 -13.42 3.15 -3.95
N VAL A 219 -13.03 2.17 -3.15
CA VAL A 219 -13.89 1.49 -2.18
C VAL A 219 -13.63 2.14 -0.83
N LEU A 220 -14.70 2.58 -0.18
CA LEU A 220 -14.65 3.10 1.19
C LEU A 220 -14.66 1.94 2.19
N THR A 221 -13.92 2.09 3.28
CA THR A 221 -13.76 1.05 4.30
C THR A 221 -14.23 1.57 5.66
N GLY A 222 -14.93 0.74 6.44
CA GLY A 222 -15.23 1.03 7.85
C GLY A 222 -16.22 2.16 8.11
N ARG A 223 -17.21 2.36 7.23
CA ARG A 223 -18.22 3.43 7.33
C ARG A 223 -19.59 2.95 7.75
#